data_AF-A0A812JTK4-F1
#
_entry.id   AF-A0A812JTK4-F1
#
_cell.length_a   1.000
_cell.length_b   1.000
_cell.length_c   1.000
_cell.angle_alpha   90.00
_cell.angle_beta   90.00
_cell.angle_gamma   90.00
#
_symmetry.space_group_name_H-M   'P 1'
#
loop_
_entity.id
_entity.type
_entity.pdbx_description
1 polymer ?
#
loop_
_entity_poly.entity_id
_entity_poly.type
_entity_poly.pdbx_seq_one_letter_code
_entity_poly.pdbx_strand_id
1 'polypeptide(L)'
;MRELGFPNTYTFCKAVAEHLVIRACDSEGLDVRIVRPSIVGPAWACPYIGWAGDKPSTIVGAGTLLARRGVRVFRDAFDHPCPVVPVDMVADITVKALGGAFSSEHGRIFQACLDSSEAKQMPSFKFFTAHYYQLLALRGSMSLPELGLMAKLLRWCDNATVFHIMHALINVLPMKLLGIVRICLEWIFGLLGLRLSKQFSTTVKVLESCCTLPMQYHNFSSPCVPWHFQSTLRLPEQWDFH
;
A
#
# COMPACT_ATOMS: atom_id res chain seq x y z
N MET A 1 -1.55 16.24 13.91
CA MET A 1 -0.70 15.19 13.31
C MET A 1 0.28 15.73 12.28
N ARG A 2 -0.17 16.40 11.19
CA ARG A 2 0.75 17.05 10.24
C ARG A 2 1.65 18.09 10.90
N GLU A 3 1.13 18.85 11.86
CA GLU A 3 1.89 19.80 12.69
C GLU A 3 3.05 19.15 13.47
N LEU A 4 2.93 17.85 13.78
CA LEU A 4 3.96 17.06 14.47
C LEU A 4 4.92 16.38 13.47
N GLY A 5 4.82 16.67 12.17
CA GLY A 5 5.64 16.06 11.12
C GLY A 5 5.21 14.65 10.69
N PHE A 6 4.11 14.11 11.20
CA PHE A 6 3.65 12.75 10.85
C PHE A 6 2.65 12.77 9.68
N PRO A 7 2.83 11.91 8.66
CA PRO A 7 1.94 11.88 7.50
C PRO A 7 0.53 11.38 7.83
N ASN A 8 0.40 10.48 8.81
CA ASN A 8 -0.90 9.97 9.26
C ASN A 8 -0.85 9.54 10.74
N THR A 9 -2.03 9.24 11.30
CA THR A 9 -2.18 8.76 12.69
C THR A 9 -1.45 7.44 12.92
N TYR A 10 -1.43 6.54 11.94
CA TYR A 10 -0.73 5.26 12.04
C TYR A 10 0.77 5.44 12.31
N THR A 11 1.46 6.31 11.55
CA THR A 11 2.90 6.58 11.74
C THR A 11 3.20 7.22 13.09
N PHE A 12 2.32 8.11 13.57
CA PHE A 12 2.46 8.72 14.89
C PHE A 12 2.30 7.66 15.99
N CYS A 13 1.25 6.84 15.92
CA CYS A 13 1.01 5.77 16.89
C CYS A 13 2.18 4.78 16.94
N LYS A 14 2.74 4.40 15.78
CA LYS A 14 3.92 3.51 15.74
C LYS A 14 5.15 4.15 16.36
N ALA A 15 5.44 5.42 16.05
CA ALA A 15 6.56 6.13 16.67
C ALA A 15 6.42 6.22 18.20
N VAL A 16 5.23 6.55 18.72
CA VAL A 16 4.97 6.57 20.16
C VAL A 16 5.14 5.18 20.77
N ALA A 17 4.57 4.14 20.14
CA ALA A 17 4.67 2.77 20.62
C ALA A 17 6.12 2.29 20.71
N GLU A 18 6.96 2.60 19.72
CA GLU A 18 8.37 2.23 19.75
C GLU A 18 9.09 2.82 20.97
N HIS A 19 8.88 4.11 21.27
CA HIS A 19 9.48 4.73 22.46
C HIS A 19 8.96 4.12 23.78
N LEU A 20 7.68 3.78 23.86
CA LEU A 20 7.09 3.17 25.04
C LEU A 20 7.59 1.74 25.27
N VAL A 21 7.69 0.94 24.20
CA VAL A 21 8.20 -0.43 24.28
C VAL A 21 9.67 -0.44 24.67
N ILE A 22 10.49 0.45 24.09
CA ILE A 22 11.91 0.56 24.48
C ILE A 22 12.02 0.86 25.98
N ARG A 23 11.33 1.90 26.47
CA ARG A 23 11.37 2.27 27.89
C ARG A 23 10.91 1.15 28.83
N ALA A 24 9.84 0.45 28.47
CA ALA A 24 9.31 -0.64 29.29
C ALA A 24 10.25 -1.86 29.32
N CYS A 25 10.86 -2.19 28.20
CA CYS A 25 11.84 -3.27 28.14
C CYS A 25 13.13 -2.92 28.88
N ASP A 26 13.62 -1.69 28.72
CA ASP A 26 14.82 -1.21 29.41
C ASP A 26 14.64 -1.25 30.94
N SER A 27 13.45 -0.89 31.46
CA SER A 27 13.16 -0.97 32.91
C SER A 27 13.13 -2.40 33.46
N GLU A 28 12.83 -3.38 32.61
CA GLU A 28 12.78 -4.81 32.96
C GLU A 28 14.07 -5.56 32.57
N GLY A 29 15.09 -4.86 32.06
CA GLY A 29 16.35 -5.46 31.60
C GLY A 29 16.20 -6.38 30.38
N LEU A 30 15.18 -6.17 29.55
CA LEU A 30 14.91 -6.95 28.34
C LEU A 30 15.57 -6.31 27.10
N ASP A 31 16.27 -7.12 26.30
CA ASP A 31 16.84 -6.68 25.02
C ASP A 31 15.73 -6.55 23.96
N VAL A 32 15.28 -5.32 23.79
CA VAL A 32 14.27 -4.95 22.80
C VAL A 32 14.88 -4.70 21.43
N ARG A 33 14.29 -5.33 20.42
CA ARG A 33 14.72 -5.24 19.02
C ARG A 33 13.52 -4.90 18.15
N ILE A 34 13.58 -3.76 17.48
CA ILE A 34 12.50 -3.26 16.62
C ILE A 34 12.94 -3.38 15.17
N VAL A 35 12.14 -4.07 14.35
CA VAL A 35 12.35 -4.14 12.90
C VAL A 35 11.43 -3.12 12.23
N ARG A 36 12.01 -2.21 11.44
CA ARG A 36 11.30 -1.19 10.67
C ARG A 36 11.39 -1.50 9.19
N PRO A 37 10.35 -2.09 8.58
CA PRO A 37 10.33 -2.30 7.14
C PRO A 37 9.88 -1.06 6.38
N SER A 38 10.27 -0.99 5.10
CA SER A 38 9.63 -0.10 4.13
C SER A 38 8.33 -0.75 3.60
N ILE A 39 7.88 -0.41 2.39
CA ILE A 39 6.63 -0.98 1.85
C ILE A 39 6.83 -2.46 1.57
N VAL A 40 6.18 -3.33 2.34
CA VAL A 40 6.34 -4.79 2.16
C VAL A 40 5.57 -5.27 0.94
N GLY A 41 6.30 -5.82 -0.02
CA GLY A 41 5.79 -6.42 -1.25
C GLY A 41 5.74 -7.95 -1.22
N PRO A 42 5.34 -8.57 -2.33
CA PRO A 42 5.42 -10.02 -2.51
C PRO A 42 6.84 -10.56 -2.33
N ALA A 43 6.93 -11.84 -1.99
CA ALA A 43 8.19 -12.55 -1.80
C ALA A 43 8.99 -12.61 -3.09
N TRP A 44 10.30 -12.47 -2.94
CA TRP A 44 11.24 -12.71 -4.01
C TRP A 44 11.41 -14.20 -4.27
N ALA A 45 11.66 -14.99 -3.23
CA ALA A 45 12.00 -16.41 -3.34
C ALA A 45 11.16 -17.30 -2.42
N CYS A 46 11.00 -16.94 -1.14
CA CYS A 46 10.39 -17.82 -0.13
C CYS A 46 9.02 -17.29 0.34
N PRO A 47 7.99 -18.14 0.52
CA PRO A 47 7.93 -19.58 0.27
C PRO A 47 7.93 -19.96 -1.22
N TYR A 48 7.55 -19.03 -2.09
CA TYR A 48 7.70 -19.11 -3.55
C TYR A 48 7.61 -17.70 -4.14
N ILE A 49 8.13 -17.52 -5.35
CA ILE A 49 8.18 -16.22 -6.06
C ILE A 49 6.77 -15.63 -6.17
N GLY A 50 6.60 -14.38 -5.73
CA GLY A 50 5.35 -13.65 -5.81
C GLY A 50 4.32 -13.98 -4.71
N TRP A 51 4.68 -14.79 -3.70
CA TRP A 51 3.81 -15.00 -2.54
C TRP A 51 3.60 -13.70 -1.78
N ALA A 52 2.35 -13.30 -1.52
CA ALA A 52 2.06 -12.02 -0.89
C ALA A 52 1.24 -12.12 0.40
N GLY A 53 1.36 -13.26 1.09
CA GLY A 53 0.60 -13.58 2.29
C GLY A 53 -0.81 -14.10 2.00
N ASP A 54 -1.45 -14.65 3.03
CA ASP A 54 -2.84 -15.13 2.96
C ASP A 54 -3.84 -13.96 2.95
N LYS A 55 -3.41 -12.79 3.43
CA LYS A 55 -4.17 -11.55 3.42
C LYS A 55 -3.46 -10.53 2.55
N PRO A 56 -4.19 -9.78 1.71
CA PRO A 56 -3.56 -8.79 0.84
C PRO A 56 -2.88 -7.72 1.68
N SER A 57 -1.57 -7.52 1.45
CA SER A 57 -0.84 -6.36 1.95
C SER A 57 -1.35 -5.07 1.31
N THR A 58 -0.93 -3.91 1.79
CA THR A 58 -1.35 -2.60 1.25
C THR A 58 -1.14 -2.51 -0.26
N ILE A 59 0.02 -2.96 -0.77
CA ILE A 59 0.34 -2.88 -2.20
C ILE A 59 -0.50 -3.87 -3.03
N VAL A 60 -0.74 -5.08 -2.51
CA VAL A 60 -1.61 -6.07 -3.18
C VAL A 60 -3.07 -5.64 -3.15
N GLY A 61 -3.53 -5.05 -2.06
CA GLY A 61 -4.87 -4.47 -1.94
C GLY A 61 -5.08 -3.33 -2.95
N ALA A 62 -4.10 -2.42 -3.07
CA ALA A 62 -4.12 -1.35 -4.06
C ALA A 62 -4.16 -1.91 -5.49
N GLY A 63 -3.30 -2.86 -5.83
CA GLY A 63 -3.32 -3.56 -7.12
C GLY A 63 -4.67 -4.24 -7.39
N THR A 64 -5.24 -4.91 -6.40
CA THR A 64 -6.55 -5.58 -6.52
C THR A 64 -7.67 -4.56 -6.79
N LEU A 65 -7.66 -3.41 -6.11
CA LEU A 65 -8.66 -2.36 -6.33
C LEU A 65 -8.57 -1.77 -7.74
N LEU A 66 -7.36 -1.59 -8.27
CA LEU A 66 -7.13 -1.17 -9.65
C LEU A 66 -7.61 -2.26 -10.63
N ALA A 67 -7.20 -3.52 -10.41
CA ALA A 67 -7.62 -4.65 -11.24
C ALA A 67 -9.13 -4.89 -11.21
N ARG A 68 -9.82 -4.59 -10.12
CA ARG A 68 -11.28 -4.77 -10.03
C ARG A 68 -12.06 -3.49 -10.33
N ARG A 69 -11.37 -2.41 -10.73
CA ARG A 69 -11.96 -1.10 -11.03
C ARG A 69 -12.75 -0.53 -9.84
N GLY A 70 -12.42 -0.96 -8.62
CA GLY A 70 -12.93 -0.37 -7.38
C GLY A 70 -12.32 1.00 -7.13
N VAL A 71 -11.11 1.22 -7.64
CA VAL A 71 -10.47 2.53 -7.82
C VAL A 71 -9.96 2.58 -9.26
N ARG A 72 -10.23 3.68 -9.97
CA ARG A 72 -9.86 3.82 -11.40
C ARG A 72 -8.79 4.87 -11.62
N VAL A 73 -8.79 5.91 -10.78
CA VAL A 73 -7.76 6.96 -10.82
C VAL A 73 -6.92 6.96 -9.56
N PHE A 74 -5.62 7.04 -9.75
CA PHE A 74 -4.59 7.25 -8.73
C PHE A 74 -3.69 8.39 -9.18
N ARG A 75 -2.91 8.95 -8.25
CA ARG A 75 -1.87 9.92 -8.59
C ARG A 75 -0.50 9.33 -8.26
N ASP A 76 0.29 9.13 -9.29
CA ASP A 76 1.65 8.59 -9.34
C ASP A 76 2.54 9.51 -10.21
N ALA A 77 2.45 10.83 -9.97
CA ALA A 77 2.98 11.86 -10.87
C ALA A 77 4.50 11.85 -11.01
N PHE A 78 5.22 11.32 -10.02
CA PHE A 78 6.67 11.29 -9.99
C PHE A 78 7.21 9.89 -10.23
N ASP A 79 8.22 9.81 -11.10
CA ASP A 79 8.93 8.58 -11.44
C ASP A 79 10.08 8.31 -10.47
N HIS A 80 9.75 8.31 -9.18
CA HIS A 80 10.72 7.99 -8.13
C HIS A 80 10.68 6.50 -7.80
N PRO A 81 11.84 5.89 -7.50
CA PRO A 81 11.88 4.51 -7.08
C PRO A 81 10.97 4.25 -5.89
N CYS A 82 10.18 3.18 -5.99
CA CYS A 82 9.31 2.76 -4.92
C CYS A 82 10.12 2.01 -3.87
N PRO A 83 10.06 2.35 -2.57
CA PRO A 83 10.80 1.66 -1.53
C PRO A 83 10.10 0.36 -1.12
N VAL A 84 9.86 -0.53 -2.09
CA VAL A 84 9.26 -1.84 -1.84
C VAL A 84 10.36 -2.82 -1.45
N VAL A 85 10.11 -3.58 -0.38
CA VAL A 85 10.99 -4.64 0.10
C VAL A 85 10.22 -5.97 0.09
N PRO A 86 10.78 -7.06 -0.43
CA PRO A 86 10.15 -8.38 -0.37
C PRO A 86 9.91 -8.87 1.05
N VAL A 87 8.78 -9.52 1.28
CA VAL A 87 8.40 -10.04 2.60
C VAL A 87 9.39 -11.06 3.15
N ASP A 88 10.00 -11.88 2.30
CA ASP A 88 11.00 -12.89 2.70
C ASP A 88 12.32 -12.28 3.14
N MET A 89 12.74 -11.18 2.51
CA MET A 89 13.91 -10.42 2.98
C MET A 89 13.65 -9.73 4.33
N VAL A 90 12.43 -9.21 4.53
CA VAL A 90 12.02 -8.68 5.84
C VAL A 90 12.01 -9.78 6.90
N ALA A 91 11.54 -10.98 6.54
CA ALA A 91 11.53 -12.14 7.44
C ALA A 91 12.97 -12.56 7.81
N ASP A 92 13.89 -12.62 6.86
CA ASP A 92 15.30 -12.91 7.11
C ASP A 92 15.95 -11.90 8.08
N ILE A 93 15.72 -10.60 7.88
CA ILE A 93 16.19 -9.57 8.82
C ILE A 93 15.56 -9.75 10.20
N THR A 94 14.28 -10.11 10.26
CA THR A 94 13.59 -10.35 11.53
C THR A 94 14.20 -11.53 12.29
N VAL A 95 14.52 -12.63 11.60
CA VAL A 95 15.18 -13.80 12.18
C VAL A 95 16.60 -13.46 12.63
N LYS A 96 17.37 -12.72 11.82
CA LYS A 96 18.72 -12.23 12.18
C LYS A 96 18.69 -11.30 13.38
N ALA A 97 17.70 -10.39 13.43
CA ALA A 97 17.48 -9.52 14.55
C ALA A 97 17.19 -10.31 15.82
N LEU A 98 16.44 -11.41 15.76
CA LEU A 98 16.18 -12.28 16.92
C LEU A 98 17.41 -13.11 17.34
N GLY A 99 18.20 -13.60 16.38
CA GLY A 99 19.37 -14.45 16.64
C GLY A 99 20.63 -13.71 17.12
N GLY A 100 20.64 -12.38 17.08
CA GLY A 100 21.79 -11.58 17.52
C GLY A 100 22.13 -11.75 19.00
N ALA A 101 23.40 -11.52 19.36
CA ALA A 101 23.85 -11.51 20.74
C ALA A 101 23.05 -10.49 21.58
N PHE A 102 22.80 -10.83 22.85
CA PHE A 102 22.18 -9.92 23.80
C PHE A 102 23.02 -8.64 23.90
N SER A 103 22.37 -7.49 23.78
CA SER A 103 22.99 -6.19 23.99
C SER A 103 22.33 -5.49 25.16
N SER A 104 23.13 -4.84 26.01
CA SER A 104 22.65 -3.95 27.07
C SER A 104 22.42 -2.52 26.57
N GLU A 105 22.56 -2.26 25.27
CA GLU A 105 22.23 -0.97 24.67
C GLU A 105 20.72 -0.73 24.70
N HIS A 106 20.33 0.53 24.92
CA HIS A 106 18.94 0.98 24.81
C HIS A 106 18.39 0.62 23.43
N GLY A 107 17.28 -0.11 23.40
CA GLY A 107 16.60 -0.69 22.23
C GLY A 107 17.23 -0.56 20.83
N ARG A 108 17.50 -1.70 20.19
CA ARG A 108 18.10 -1.74 18.84
C ARG A 108 17.05 -1.69 17.74
N ILE A 109 17.31 -0.86 16.73
CA ILE A 109 16.41 -0.69 15.58
C ILE A 109 17.08 -1.24 14.31
N PHE A 110 16.43 -2.21 13.68
CA PHE A 110 16.87 -2.85 12.44
C PHE A 110 16.02 -2.33 11.28
N GLN A 111 16.66 -1.64 10.33
CA GLN A 111 15.99 -1.09 9.14
C GLN A 111 15.86 -2.19 8.08
N ALA A 112 14.68 -2.77 7.93
CA ALA A 112 14.37 -3.77 6.88
C ALA A 112 13.83 -3.07 5.62
N CYS A 113 14.59 -2.12 5.09
CA CYS A 113 14.20 -1.28 3.97
C CYS A 113 15.18 -1.47 2.82
N LEU A 114 14.75 -1.18 1.60
CA LEU A 114 15.70 -1.01 0.50
C LEU A 114 16.64 0.16 0.80
N ASP A 115 17.94 -0.09 0.70
CA ASP A 115 18.93 0.96 0.90
C ASP A 115 18.98 1.95 -0.28
N SER A 116 19.26 3.20 0.06
CA SER A 116 19.36 4.30 -0.89
C SER A 116 20.33 4.06 -2.05
N SER A 117 21.42 3.30 -1.84
CA SER A 117 22.38 2.96 -2.90
C SER A 117 21.79 2.06 -4.00
N GLU A 118 20.80 1.23 -3.64
CA GLU A 118 20.13 0.28 -4.54
C GLU A 118 18.75 0.76 -4.98
N ALA A 119 18.30 1.92 -4.50
CA ALA A 119 16.98 2.48 -4.81
C ALA A 119 16.70 2.52 -6.31
N LYS A 120 17.69 2.83 -7.15
CA LYS A 120 17.53 2.90 -8.62
C LYS A 120 17.16 1.57 -9.28
N GLN A 121 17.37 0.43 -8.60
CA GLN A 121 16.97 -0.89 -9.08
C GLN A 121 15.46 -1.13 -8.94
N MET A 122 14.77 -0.30 -8.14
CA MET A 122 13.31 -0.40 -7.99
C MET A 122 12.59 0.48 -9.02
N PRO A 123 11.58 -0.06 -9.71
CA PRO A 123 10.66 0.73 -10.48
C PRO A 123 9.83 1.70 -9.61
N SER A 124 9.27 2.72 -10.26
CA SER A 124 8.32 3.63 -9.62
C SER A 124 6.91 3.03 -9.54
N PHE A 125 6.06 3.64 -8.71
CA PHE A 125 4.63 3.31 -8.70
C PHE A 125 3.96 3.50 -10.06
N LYS A 126 4.43 4.49 -10.85
CA LYS A 126 3.96 4.74 -12.20
C LYS A 126 4.28 3.60 -13.14
N PHE A 127 5.51 3.10 -13.08
CA PHE A 127 5.92 1.90 -13.81
C PHE A 127 5.07 0.69 -13.39
N PHE A 128 4.97 0.42 -12.08
CA PHE A 128 4.19 -0.72 -11.58
C PHE A 128 2.73 -0.68 -12.04
N THR A 129 2.08 0.49 -11.96
CA THR A 129 0.68 0.63 -12.35
C THR A 129 0.49 0.43 -13.85
N ALA A 130 1.35 1.01 -14.68
CA ALA A 130 1.30 0.84 -16.14
C ALA A 130 1.53 -0.62 -16.55
N HIS A 131 2.57 -1.26 -15.99
CA HIS A 131 2.92 -2.65 -16.28
C HIS A 131 1.82 -3.61 -15.81
N TYR A 132 1.21 -3.33 -14.66
CA TYR A 132 0.10 -4.10 -14.16
C TYR A 132 -1.13 -4.06 -15.08
N TYR A 133 -1.48 -2.89 -15.63
CA TYR A 133 -2.55 -2.81 -16.64
C TYR A 133 -2.22 -3.55 -17.94
N GLN A 134 -0.98 -3.48 -18.40
CA GLN A 134 -0.52 -4.25 -19.57
C GLN A 134 -0.66 -5.76 -19.31
N LEU A 135 -0.24 -6.23 -18.14
CA LEU A 135 -0.40 -7.64 -17.74
C LEU A 135 -1.88 -8.06 -17.69
N LEU A 136 -2.77 -7.20 -17.18
CA LEU A 136 -4.20 -7.48 -17.18
C LEU A 136 -4.77 -7.58 -18.60
N ALA A 137 -4.30 -6.76 -19.53
CA ALA A 137 -4.71 -6.83 -20.93
C ALA A 137 -4.19 -8.10 -21.62
N LEU A 138 -2.92 -8.44 -21.41
CA LEU A 138 -2.30 -9.67 -21.93
C LEU A 138 -2.99 -10.93 -21.41
N ARG A 139 -3.47 -10.92 -20.17
CA ARG A 139 -4.26 -12.01 -19.59
C ARG A 139 -5.74 -12.01 -20.01
N GLY A 140 -6.16 -11.12 -20.90
CA GLY A 140 -7.54 -11.01 -21.35
C GLY A 140 -8.51 -10.47 -20.30
N SER A 141 -8.02 -9.96 -19.17
CA SER A 141 -8.81 -9.37 -18.08
C SER A 141 -9.10 -7.87 -18.28
N MET A 142 -8.57 -7.28 -19.36
CA MET A 142 -8.78 -5.89 -19.75
C MET A 142 -8.75 -5.80 -21.27
N SER A 143 -9.68 -5.08 -21.89
CA SER A 143 -9.65 -4.85 -23.34
C SER A 143 -8.60 -3.78 -23.69
N LEU A 144 -8.07 -3.78 -24.93
CA LEU A 144 -7.12 -2.74 -25.36
C LEU A 144 -7.68 -1.32 -25.30
N PRO A 145 -8.96 -1.05 -25.67
CA PRO A 145 -9.55 0.28 -25.48
C PRO A 145 -9.62 0.68 -24.00
N GLU A 146 -9.95 -0.26 -23.12
CA GLU A 146 -9.99 -0.03 -21.67
C GLU A 146 -8.59 0.28 -21.12
N LEU A 147 -7.56 -0.47 -21.54
CA LEU A 147 -6.16 -0.20 -21.21
C LEU A 147 -5.77 1.22 -21.64
N GLY A 148 -6.08 1.59 -22.88
CA GLY A 148 -5.81 2.93 -23.41
C GLY A 148 -6.50 4.03 -22.59
N LEU A 149 -7.76 3.82 -22.21
CA LEU A 149 -8.51 4.73 -21.35
C LEU A 149 -7.87 4.86 -19.96
N MET A 150 -7.55 3.74 -19.30
CA MET A 150 -6.95 3.76 -17.96
C MET A 150 -5.57 4.43 -17.97
N ALA A 151 -4.73 4.12 -18.96
CA ALA A 151 -3.43 4.77 -19.13
C ALA A 151 -3.56 6.28 -19.35
N LYS A 152 -4.56 6.71 -20.14
CA LYS A 152 -4.83 8.14 -20.38
C LYS A 152 -5.32 8.85 -19.12
N LEU A 153 -6.23 8.23 -18.37
CA LEU A 153 -6.73 8.77 -17.10
C LEU A 153 -5.62 8.97 -16.07
N LEU A 154 -4.71 8.00 -15.93
CA LEU A 154 -3.56 8.13 -15.03
C LEU A 154 -2.64 9.29 -15.44
N ARG A 155 -2.30 9.39 -16.74
CA ARG A 155 -1.49 10.52 -17.26
C ARG A 155 -2.13 11.87 -16.99
N TRP A 156 -3.45 11.98 -17.14
CA TRP A 156 -4.16 13.22 -16.79
C TRP A 156 -4.08 13.54 -15.29
N CYS A 157 -4.10 12.51 -14.45
CA CYS A 157 -3.98 12.65 -13.00
C CYS A 157 -2.56 13.00 -12.51
N ASP A 158 -1.56 13.08 -13.39
CA ASP A 158 -0.25 13.66 -13.04
C ASP A 158 -0.43 15.11 -12.51
N ASN A 159 -1.37 15.86 -13.10
CA ASN A 159 -1.78 17.17 -12.63
C ASN A 159 -2.65 17.06 -11.36
N ALA A 160 -2.24 17.71 -10.27
CA ALA A 160 -2.91 17.63 -8.97
C ALA A 160 -4.38 18.12 -9.02
N THR A 161 -4.66 19.21 -9.72
CA THR A 161 -6.02 19.75 -9.85
C THR A 161 -6.92 18.80 -10.62
N VAL A 162 -6.43 18.28 -11.74
CA VAL A 162 -7.16 17.29 -12.55
C VAL A 162 -7.42 16.03 -11.73
N PHE A 163 -6.42 15.55 -10.98
CA PHE A 163 -6.57 14.40 -10.10
C PHE A 163 -7.68 14.60 -9.07
N HIS A 164 -7.75 15.75 -8.37
CA HIS A 164 -8.80 15.97 -7.38
C HIS A 164 -10.21 15.93 -7.99
N ILE A 165 -10.38 16.54 -9.16
CA ILE A 165 -11.66 16.54 -9.88
C ILE A 165 -12.02 15.12 -10.32
N MET A 166 -11.08 14.43 -10.99
CA MET A 166 -11.29 13.06 -11.47
C MET A 166 -11.52 12.07 -10.33
N HIS A 167 -10.80 12.21 -9.22
CA HIS A 167 -10.98 11.39 -8.03
C HIS A 167 -12.38 11.54 -7.46
N ALA A 168 -12.86 12.78 -7.30
CA ALA A 168 -14.20 13.07 -6.82
C ALA A 168 -15.27 12.47 -7.75
N LEU A 169 -15.13 12.64 -9.07
CA LEU A 169 -16.11 12.21 -10.05
C LEU A 169 -16.10 10.71 -10.34
N ILE A 170 -14.93 10.09 -10.44
CA ILE A 170 -14.77 8.71 -10.93
C ILE A 170 -14.70 7.70 -9.78
N ASN A 171 -14.02 8.03 -8.68
CA ASN A 171 -13.86 7.11 -7.56
C ASN A 171 -14.90 7.36 -6.45
N VAL A 172 -15.10 8.60 -6.03
CA VAL A 172 -15.91 8.91 -4.83
C VAL A 172 -17.40 8.94 -5.14
N LEU A 173 -17.82 9.74 -6.13
CA LEU A 173 -19.22 9.97 -6.45
C LEU A 173 -19.99 8.66 -6.73
N PRO A 174 -19.51 7.71 -7.56
CA PRO A 174 -20.24 6.48 -7.83
C PRO A 174 -20.39 5.60 -6.59
N MET A 175 -19.37 5.57 -5.72
CA MET A 175 -19.41 4.77 -4.50
C MET A 175 -20.34 5.36 -3.45
N LYS A 176 -20.39 6.70 -3.34
CA LYS A 176 -21.36 7.40 -2.48
C LYS A 176 -22.79 7.22 -2.95
N LEU A 177 -23.04 7.32 -4.26
CA LEU A 177 -24.35 7.04 -4.85
C LEU A 177 -24.78 5.60 -4.60
N LEU A 178 -23.88 4.64 -4.76
CA LEU A 178 -24.15 3.23 -4.47
C LEU A 178 -24.49 3.01 -2.98
N GLY A 179 -23.83 3.74 -2.08
CA GLY A 179 -24.14 3.78 -0.64
C GLY A 179 -25.56 4.27 -0.37
N ILE A 180 -26.00 5.33 -1.04
CA ILE A 180 -27.38 5.85 -0.95
C ILE A 180 -28.37 4.81 -1.46
N VAL A 181 -28.12 4.22 -2.64
CA VAL A 181 -28.96 3.17 -3.22
C VAL A 181 -29.11 1.99 -2.26
N ARG A 182 -28.02 1.55 -1.62
CA ARG A 182 -28.07 0.50 -0.59
C ARG A 182 -29.03 0.85 0.54
N ILE A 183 -28.96 2.08 1.09
CA ILE A 183 -29.83 2.53 2.18
C ILE A 183 -31.30 2.55 1.72
N CYS A 184 -31.56 3.09 0.53
CA CYS A 184 -32.91 3.09 -0.05
C CYS A 184 -33.48 1.68 -0.23
N LEU A 185 -32.66 0.74 -0.74
CA LEU A 185 -33.07 -0.65 -0.92
C LEU A 185 -33.31 -1.34 0.43
N GLU A 186 -32.48 -1.12 1.44
CA GLU A 186 -32.70 -1.64 2.80
C GLU A 186 -34.03 -1.15 3.37
N TRP A 187 -34.36 0.12 3.16
CA TRP A 187 -35.63 0.70 3.60
C TRP A 187 -36.84 0.10 2.85
N ILE A 188 -36.79 0.03 1.51
CA ILE A 188 -37.86 -0.54 0.68
C ILE A 188 -38.10 -2.01 1.03
N PHE A 189 -37.02 -2.80 1.16
CA PHE A 189 -37.14 -4.22 1.52
C PHE A 189 -37.73 -4.38 2.92
N GLY A 190 -37.34 -3.51 3.86
CA GLY A 190 -37.93 -3.46 5.19
C GLY A 190 -39.44 -3.23 5.18
N LEU A 191 -39.94 -2.32 4.33
CA LEU A 191 -41.38 -2.09 4.15
C LEU A 191 -42.11 -3.31 3.57
N LEU A 192 -41.43 -4.10 2.73
CA LEU A 192 -41.97 -5.32 2.12
C LEU A 192 -41.79 -6.57 3.01
N GLY A 193 -41.24 -6.43 4.22
CA GLY A 193 -40.89 -7.57 5.09
C GLY A 193 -39.76 -8.45 4.55
N LEU A 194 -39.03 -7.98 3.54
CA LEU A 194 -37.89 -8.67 2.93
C LEU A 194 -36.57 -8.18 3.55
N ARG A 195 -35.49 -8.94 3.32
CA ARG A 195 -34.14 -8.54 3.73
C ARG A 195 -33.22 -8.42 2.53
N LEU A 196 -32.49 -7.30 2.45
CA LEU A 196 -31.46 -7.13 1.45
C LEU A 196 -30.31 -8.10 1.70
N SER A 197 -29.68 -8.59 0.62
CA SER A 197 -28.53 -9.48 0.73
C SER A 197 -27.42 -8.86 1.58
N LYS A 198 -27.02 -9.57 2.64
CA LYS A 198 -25.90 -9.17 3.51
C LYS A 198 -24.61 -8.99 2.72
N GLN A 199 -24.37 -9.85 1.73
CA GLN A 199 -23.20 -9.79 0.88
C GLN A 199 -23.17 -8.47 0.08
N PHE A 200 -24.29 -8.07 -0.52
CA PHE A 200 -24.37 -6.80 -1.25
C PHE A 200 -24.08 -5.62 -0.33
N SER A 201 -24.76 -5.54 0.83
CA SER A 201 -24.54 -4.45 1.77
C SER A 201 -23.08 -4.37 2.26
N THR A 202 -22.47 -5.51 2.58
CA THR A 202 -21.06 -5.54 3.00
C THR A 202 -20.14 -5.08 1.87
N THR A 203 -20.35 -5.54 0.64
CA THR A 203 -19.53 -5.13 -0.52
C THR A 203 -19.60 -3.62 -0.76
N VAL A 204 -20.79 -3.02 -0.71
CA VAL A 204 -20.96 -1.57 -0.89
C VAL A 204 -20.23 -0.79 0.20
N LYS A 205 -20.34 -1.21 1.46
CA LYS A 205 -19.63 -0.57 2.58
C LYS A 205 -18.10 -0.63 2.41
N VAL A 206 -17.58 -1.78 1.96
CA VAL A 206 -16.16 -1.94 1.68
C VAL A 206 -15.72 -1.00 0.55
N LEU A 207 -16.44 -0.98 -0.58
CA LEU A 207 -16.12 -0.11 -1.71
C LEU A 207 -16.17 1.38 -1.33
N GLU A 208 -17.15 1.78 -0.52
CA GLU A 208 -17.26 3.15 -0.01
C GLU A 208 -16.07 3.52 0.89
N SER A 209 -15.58 2.59 1.71
CA SER A 209 -14.37 2.83 2.51
C SER A 209 -13.12 2.96 1.63
N CYS A 210 -13.02 2.13 0.58
CA CYS A 210 -11.86 2.09 -0.31
C CYS A 210 -11.77 3.31 -1.24
N CYS A 211 -12.87 4.01 -1.52
CA CYS A 211 -12.87 5.11 -2.48
C CYS A 211 -11.97 6.29 -2.06
N THR A 212 -11.65 6.41 -0.76
CA THR A 212 -10.78 7.47 -0.21
C THR A 212 -9.29 7.12 -0.21
N LEU A 213 -8.92 5.87 -0.48
CA LEU A 213 -7.53 5.40 -0.42
C LEU A 213 -6.56 6.19 -1.32
N PRO A 214 -6.93 6.59 -2.56
CA PRO A 214 -6.04 7.41 -3.39
C PRO A 214 -5.56 8.71 -2.73
N MET A 215 -6.42 9.33 -1.92
CA MET A 215 -6.05 10.53 -1.17
C MET A 215 -5.18 10.22 0.04
N GLN A 216 -5.46 9.11 0.73
CA GLN A 216 -4.70 8.69 1.92
C GLN A 216 -3.26 8.30 1.57
N TYR A 217 -3.08 7.65 0.42
CA TYR A 217 -1.78 7.14 -0.02
C TYR A 217 -1.03 8.09 -0.97
N HIS A 218 -1.58 9.26 -1.26
CA HIS A 218 -1.01 10.19 -2.24
C HIS A 218 0.47 10.54 -1.96
N ASN A 219 0.81 10.79 -0.69
CA ASN A 219 2.18 11.11 -0.27
C ASN A 219 3.16 9.94 -0.44
N PHE A 220 2.65 8.71 -0.59
CA PHE A 220 3.46 7.51 -0.75
C PHE A 220 3.58 7.11 -2.23
N SER A 221 2.49 7.24 -3.01
CA SER A 221 2.47 6.85 -4.43
C SER A 221 3.08 7.88 -5.37
N SER A 222 3.08 9.14 -4.97
CA SER A 222 3.60 10.25 -5.75
C SER A 222 4.34 11.22 -4.83
N PRO A 223 5.38 10.75 -4.11
CA PRO A 223 6.14 11.62 -3.22
C PRO A 223 6.87 12.67 -4.06
N CYS A 224 6.94 13.92 -3.61
CA CYS A 224 7.71 14.96 -4.31
C CYS A 224 9.22 14.80 -4.17
N VAL A 225 9.65 14.03 -3.18
CA VAL A 225 11.05 13.67 -2.89
C VAL A 225 11.11 12.16 -2.75
N PRO A 226 12.09 11.47 -3.38
CA PRO A 226 12.24 10.03 -3.24
C PRO A 226 12.46 9.60 -1.78
N TRP A 227 11.90 8.46 -1.41
CA TRP A 227 12.17 7.86 -0.10
C TRP A 227 13.53 7.20 -0.11
N HIS A 228 14.45 7.71 0.71
CA HIS A 228 15.77 7.12 0.90
C HIS A 228 15.88 6.56 2.32
N PHE A 229 16.21 5.27 2.40
CA PHE A 229 16.51 4.62 3.66
C PHE A 229 17.98 4.27 3.72
N GLN A 230 18.54 4.30 4.93
CA GLN A 230 19.83 3.72 5.22
C GLN A 230 19.58 2.35 5.82
N SER A 231 19.97 1.30 5.09
CA SER A 231 19.80 -0.08 5.51
C SER A 231 21.01 -0.92 5.13
N THR A 232 21.24 -1.98 5.90
CA THR A 232 22.21 -3.03 5.59
C THR A 232 21.63 -4.10 4.66
N LEU A 233 20.32 -4.06 4.38
CA LEU A 233 19.67 -4.94 3.41
C LEU A 233 20.24 -4.66 2.02
N ARG A 234 20.59 -5.75 1.32
CA ARG A 234 21.04 -5.72 -0.08
C ARG A 234 20.15 -6.60 -0.92
N LEU A 235 19.77 -6.11 -2.10
CA LEU A 235 19.04 -6.91 -3.08
C LEU A 235 19.91 -8.09 -3.56
N PRO A 236 19.32 -9.26 -3.84
CA PRO A 236 20.03 -10.40 -4.43
C PRO A 236 20.68 -10.02 -5.77
N GLU A 237 21.80 -10.64 -6.14
CA GLU A 237 22.46 -10.38 -7.43
C GLU A 237 21.57 -10.69 -8.64
N GLN A 238 20.65 -11.65 -8.49
CA GLN A 238 19.69 -12.06 -9.52
C GLN A 238 18.42 -11.20 -9.52
N TRP A 239 18.41 -10.12 -8.74
CA TRP A 239 17.27 -9.23 -8.67
C TRP A 239 17.00 -8.57 -10.02
N ASP A 240 15.88 -8.90 -10.62
CA ASP A 240 15.48 -8.34 -11.91
C ASP A 240 14.00 -7.96 -11.91
N PHE A 241 13.73 -6.75 -12.39
CA PHE A 241 12.38 -6.23 -12.68
C PHE A 241 12.17 -5.98 -14.18
N HIS A 242 13.17 -6.24 -15.01
CA HIS A 242 13.14 -6.01 -16.46
C HIS A 242 12.49 -7.18 -17.22
#